data_AF-A0A1R3VED9-F1
#
_entry.id   AF-A0A1R3VED9-F1
#
_cell.length_a   1.000
_cell.length_b   1.000
_cell.length_c   1.000
_cell.angle_alpha   90.00
_cell.angle_beta   90.00
_cell.angle_gamma   90.00
#
_symmetry.space_group_name_H-M   'P 1'
#
loop_
_entity.id
_entity.type
_entity.pdbx_description
1 polymer ?
#
loop_
_entity_poly.entity_id
_entity_poly.type
_entity_poly.pdbx_seq_one_letter_code
_entity_poly.pdbx_strand_id
1 'polypeptide(L)' 'MTARSAACGDDGFTINGLVLGQDAELAQYFRSSVIGGPGAFAMDISDAKDAGEFMTRKLVRDLLASAPADAPRFRIE' A
#
# COMPACT_ATOMS: atom_id res chain seq x y z
N MET A 1 -13.48 -8.39 -14.10
CA MET A 1 -13.62 -8.06 -12.67
C MET A 1 -12.21 -8.06 -12.10
N THR A 2 -11.66 -6.91 -11.73
CA THR A 2 -10.28 -6.84 -11.21
C THR A 2 -10.29 -7.02 -9.68
N ALA A 3 -9.16 -7.41 -9.09
CA ALA A 3 -9.10 -7.66 -7.64
C ALA A 3 -9.44 -6.40 -6.84
N ARG A 4 -9.12 -5.21 -7.36
CA ARG A 4 -9.58 -3.96 -6.76
C ARG A 4 -11.10 -3.78 -6.84
N SER A 5 -11.73 -4.10 -7.99
CA SER A 5 -13.18 -3.94 -8.15
C SER A 5 -14.00 -4.82 -7.21
N ALA A 6 -13.49 -6.00 -6.82
CA ALA A 6 -14.16 -6.88 -5.87
C ALA A 6 -14.09 -6.36 -4.42
N ALA A 7 -13.04 -5.61 -4.08
CA ALA A 7 -12.84 -5.06 -2.73
C ALA A 7 -13.35 -3.61 -2.58
N CYS A 8 -13.62 -2.92 -3.69
CA CYS A 8 -14.19 -1.58 -3.70
C CYS A 8 -15.72 -1.64 -3.65
N GLY A 9 -16.27 -2.39 -2.69
CA GLY A 9 -17.63 -2.15 -2.19
C GLY A 9 -17.65 -0.90 -1.31
N ASP A 10 -18.84 -0.50 -0.85
CA ASP A 10 -19.09 0.73 -0.06
C ASP A 10 -18.22 0.88 1.22
N ASP A 11 -17.51 -0.17 1.63
CA ASP A 11 -16.69 -0.25 2.84
C ASP A 11 -15.29 0.40 2.76
N GLY A 12 -14.88 0.98 1.61
CA GLY A 12 -13.71 1.87 1.58
C GLY A 12 -12.34 1.25 1.88
N PHE A 13 -12.11 -0.03 1.54
CA PHE A 13 -10.83 -0.71 1.80
C PHE A 13 -9.68 -0.19 0.94
N THR A 14 -8.44 -0.30 1.45
CA THR A 14 -7.19 0.02 0.72
C THR A 14 -6.38 -1.26 0.45
N ILE A 15 -6.06 -1.51 -0.83
CA ILE A 15 -5.21 -2.61 -1.27
C ILE A 15 -3.86 -2.03 -1.73
N ASN A 16 -2.80 -2.41 -1.03
CA ASN A 16 -1.42 -2.11 -1.42
C ASN A 16 -0.81 -3.29 -2.17
N GLY A 17 0.24 -3.06 -2.95
CA GLY A 17 0.95 -4.11 -3.68
C GLY A 17 2.46 -4.07 -3.49
N LEU A 18 3.04 -5.25 -3.30
CA LEU A 18 4.47 -5.49 -3.37
C LEU A 18 4.73 -6.45 -4.52
N VAL A 19 5.52 -6.02 -5.50
CA VAL A 19 5.91 -6.85 -6.64
C VAL A 19 7.35 -7.29 -6.42
N LEU A 20 7.56 -8.61 -6.39
CA LEU A 20 8.88 -9.23 -6.22
C LEU A 20 9.44 -9.60 -7.59
N GLY A 21 10.63 -9.08 -7.91
CA GLY A 21 11.31 -9.37 -9.18
C GLY A 21 11.21 -8.24 -10.20
N GLN A 22 11.65 -8.51 -11.43
CA GLN A 22 11.91 -7.49 -12.46
C GLN A 22 10.93 -7.58 -13.65
N ASP A 23 9.79 -8.25 -13.48
CA ASP A 23 8.79 -8.37 -14.54
C ASP A 23 7.93 -7.10 -14.63
N ALA A 24 8.20 -6.31 -15.66
CA ALA A 24 7.51 -5.04 -15.91
C ALA A 24 6.02 -5.23 -16.24
N GLU A 25 5.65 -6.34 -16.89
CA GLU A 25 4.27 -6.63 -17.28
C GLU A 25 3.46 -7.04 -16.03
N LEU A 26 4.07 -7.82 -15.13
CA LEU A 26 3.49 -8.15 -13.84
C LEU A 26 3.31 -6.91 -12.96
N ALA A 27 4.30 -6.02 -12.90
CA ALA A 27 4.20 -4.77 -12.16
C ALA A 27 3.05 -3.87 -12.70
N GLN A 28 2.90 -3.81 -14.03
CA GLN A 28 1.84 -3.07 -14.68
C GLN A 28 0.45 -3.69 -14.41
N TYR A 29 0.35 -5.01 -14.39
CA TYR A 29 -0.88 -5.71 -14.03
C TYR A 29 -1.30 -5.40 -12.58
N PHE A 30 -0.39 -5.48 -11.61
CA PHE A 30 -0.71 -5.17 -10.21
C PHE A 30 -1.19 -3.73 -10.03
N ARG A 31 -0.53 -2.77 -10.69
CA ARG A 31 -0.93 -1.36 -10.65
C ARG A 31 -2.30 -1.09 -11.26
N SER A 32 -2.64 -1.78 -12.35
CA SER A 32 -3.90 -1.55 -13.09
C SER A 32 -5.09 -2.34 -12.56
N SER A 33 -4.85 -3.50 -11.92
CA SER A 33 -5.91 -4.48 -11.63
C SER A 33 -6.03 -4.85 -10.15
N VAL A 34 -5.00 -4.62 -9.33
CA VAL A 34 -4.98 -5.12 -7.94
C VAL A 34 -4.95 -3.98 -6.93
N ILE A 35 -4.09 -3.00 -7.14
CA ILE A 35 -3.85 -1.91 -6.20
C ILE A 35 -4.98 -0.87 -6.29
N GLY A 36 -5.45 -0.37 -5.15
CA GLY A 36 -6.41 0.73 -5.14
C GLY A 36 -7.07 0.98 -3.79
N GLY A 37 -7.78 2.11 -3.71
CA GLY A 37 -8.32 2.66 -2.46
C GLY A 37 -7.48 3.84 -1.94
N PRO A 38 -8.01 4.64 -0.99
CA PRO A 38 -7.31 5.82 -0.50
C PRO A 38 -5.95 5.48 0.11
N GLY A 39 -4.89 6.16 -0.34
CA GLY A 39 -3.53 5.94 0.16
C GLY A 39 -2.82 4.67 -0.33
N ALA A 40 -3.44 3.92 -1.26
CA ALA A 40 -2.84 2.73 -1.87
C ALA A 40 -1.51 3.06 -2.58
N PHE A 41 -0.53 2.17 -2.48
CA PHE A 41 0.73 2.30 -3.21
C PHE A 41 1.28 0.95 -3.67
N ALA A 42 2.21 1.04 -4.64
CA ALA A 42 2.93 -0.07 -5.24
C ALA A 42 4.43 0.14 -5.03
N MET A 43 5.18 -0.95 -4.79
CA MET A 43 6.64 -0.93 -4.82
C MET A 43 7.15 -2.17 -5.55
N ASP A 44 8.12 -1.95 -6.44
CA ASP A 44 8.86 -3.02 -7.10
C ASP A 44 10.15 -3.21 -6.29
N ILE A 45 10.45 -4.44 -5.91
CA ILE A 45 11.71 -4.76 -5.22
C ILE A 45 12.45 -5.90 -5.90
N SER A 46 13.78 -5.77 -5.89
CA SER A 46 14.70 -6.66 -6.58
C SER A 46 15.44 -7.62 -5.64
N ASP A 47 15.51 -7.31 -4.35
CA ASP A 47 16.07 -8.19 -3.31
C ASP A 47 15.05 -8.37 -2.17
N ALA A 48 15.00 -9.56 -1.57
CA ALA A 48 14.17 -9.84 -0.40
C ALA A 48 14.49 -8.91 0.79
N LYS A 49 15.71 -8.36 0.86
CA LYS A 49 16.12 -7.36 1.86
C LYS A 49 15.30 -6.07 1.78
N ASP A 50 14.86 -5.70 0.58
CA ASP A 50 14.06 -4.51 0.31
C ASP A 50 12.60 -4.69 0.78
N ALA A 51 12.17 -5.93 1.05
CA ALA A 51 10.84 -6.22 1.61
C ALA A 51 10.70 -5.62 3.01
N GLY A 52 11.79 -5.52 3.76
CA GLY A 52 11.81 -4.82 5.05
C GLY A 52 11.43 -3.35 4.91
N GLU A 53 12.01 -2.67 3.92
CA GLU A 53 11.71 -1.26 3.64
C GLU A 53 10.25 -1.06 3.19
N PHE A 54 9.74 -1.97 2.35
CA PHE A 54 8.32 -1.96 1.97
C PHE A 54 7.42 -2.08 3.20
N MET A 55 7.70 -3.03 4.09
CA MET A 55 6.90 -3.24 5.30
C MET A 55 6.97 -2.04 6.23
N THR A 56 8.15 -1.44 6.43
CA THR A 56 8.28 -0.21 7.23
C THR A 56 7.44 0.92 6.64
N ARG A 57 7.54 1.17 5.33
CA ARG A 57 6.76 2.23 4.66
C ARG A 57 5.26 1.95 4.74
N LYS A 58 4.85 0.69 4.60
CA LYS A 58 3.44 0.29 4.76
C LYS A 58 2.95 0.58 6.17
N LEU A 59 3.65 0.11 7.20
CA LEU A 59 3.24 0.28 8.59
C LEU A 59 3.20 1.75 9.01
N VAL A 60 4.17 2.57 8.58
CA VAL A 60 4.16 4.01 8.82
C VAL A 60 2.95 4.68 8.18
N ARG A 61 2.62 4.34 6.92
CA ARG A 61 1.43 4.88 6.25
C ARG A 61 0.14 4.43 6.92
N ASP A 62 0.04 3.17 7.31
CA ASP A 62 -1.13 2.63 8.01
C ASP A 62 -1.32 3.33 9.36
N LEU A 63 -0.24 3.59 10.12
CA LEU A 63 -0.29 4.35 11.37
C LEU A 63 -0.77 5.80 11.15
N LEU A 64 -0.29 6.48 10.11
CA LEU A 64 -0.72 7.83 9.77
C LEU A 64 -2.17 7.89 9.26
N ALA A 65 -2.61 6.87 8.52
CA ALA A 65 -3.98 6.78 8.01
C ALA A 65 -5.00 6.38 9.08
N SER A 66 -4.57 5.61 10.09
CA SER A 66 -5.40 5.21 11.24
C SER A 66 -5.40 6.21 12.39
N ALA A 67 -4.53 7.22 12.34
CA ALA A 67 -4.54 8.30 13.33
C ALA A 67 -5.88 9.06 13.23
N PRO A 68 -6.67 9.13 14.31
CA PRO A 68 -7.86 9.97 14.30
C PRO A 68 -7.44 11.41 13.98
N ALA A 69 -8.27 12.14 13.23
CA ALA A 69 -7.96 13.51 12.82
C ALA A 69 -7.67 14.46 14.00
N ASP A 70 -8.09 14.06 15.21
CA ASP A 70 -7.91 14.78 16.47
C ASP A 70 -6.89 14.11 17.42
N ALA A 71 -6.05 13.21 16.92
CA ALA A 71 -4.98 12.59 17.71
C ALA A 71 -4.01 13.67 18.21
N PRO A 72 -3.67 13.72 19.51
CA PRO A 72 -2.74 14.70 20.05
C PRO A 72 -1.38 14.55 19.35
N ARG A 73 -0.94 15.62 18.68
CA ARG A 73 0.38 15.69 18.07
C ARG A 73 1.42 15.74 19.17
N PHE A 74 2.10 14.61 19.40
CA PHE A 74 3.22 14.57 20.32
C PHE A 74 4.33 15.49 19.79
N ARG A 75 4.60 16.58 20.51
CA ARG A 75 5.74 17.46 20.27
C ARG A 75 6.87 16.97 21.17
N ILE A 76 8.02 16.66 20.56
CA ILE A 76 9.24 16.42 21.31
C ILE A 76 9.94 17.77 21.40
N GLU A 77 9.97 18.33 22.62
CA GLU A 77 10.83 19.45 23.01
C GLU A 77 12.24 18.94 23.31
#